data_AF-A0A8D1CMU4-F1
#
_entry.id   AF-A0A8D1CMU4-F1
#
_cell.length_a   1.000
_cell.length_b   1.000
_cell.length_c   1.000
_cell.angle_alpha   90.00
_cell.angle_beta   90.00
_cell.angle_gamma   90.00
#
_symmetry.space_group_name_H-M   'P 1'
#
loop_
_entity.id
_entity.type
_entity.pdbx_description
1 polymer ?
#
loop_
_entity_poly.entity_id
_entity_poly.type
_entity_poly.pdbx_seq_one_letter_code
_entity_poly.pdbx_strand_id
1 'polypeptide(L)'
;MCPRAARAPALRLLALGALLWPAAGAWELTILHTNDVHSRLEQTSADSSKCVNASLCVGGVARLSTKVRQIRRAEPHVLLLDAGDQYQGTIWFTVYKGAEVAHFMNSLGYDAMALGNHEFDNGVEGLIDPLLKEAKFPILSANIKAKGPLASQISGLYSPYKILPVGNEVVGIVGYTSKETPFLSNPGTNLVFEDEIAALQPEVDKLKTLNVNKIIALGHSGFEMDKLIAQKVKGVDVVVGGHTNTFLYTGNPPSKEVPEGQYPFIVTSDDGRKVPVVQAYAFGKYLGYLKVEFDEKGNVITSHGNPILLNSSIPEDPTIKADINNWRVKLDNYSTQELGKTIVYLDGTTQSCRFRECNMGNLICDAMINNNLRHPDEMSWNHVSMCILNGGGIRSPIDERNNGTITWENLAAVLPFGGTFDLVQLKGSTLKKAFEHSVYRYGQSTGEFLQVGGIHVTYDLSRNPGDRVVKLDVLCTQCRVPSYEPLRTDEVYKVILPSFLASGGDGFRMIKEEALKHDSGDQDINVVSGYILKMRVIYPAVEGRIQFSAGSQCHGSFSLLFLSLLAVTIALYH
;
A
#
# COMPACT_ATOMS: atom_id res chain seq x y z
N MET A 1 -59.25 -91.27 -0.97
CA MET A 1 -59.24 -90.05 -1.81
C MET A 1 -58.91 -88.85 -0.92
N CYS A 2 -57.70 -88.31 -1.00
CA CYS A 2 -57.35 -86.99 -0.44
C CYS A 2 -57.89 -85.87 -1.35
N PRO A 3 -58.25 -84.70 -0.80
CA PRO A 3 -57.34 -83.53 -0.85
C PRO A 3 -57.34 -82.72 0.47
N ARG A 4 -56.17 -82.41 1.05
CA ARG A 4 -55.34 -81.18 0.91
C ARG A 4 -55.96 -79.90 1.48
N ALA A 5 -55.42 -79.50 2.63
CA ALA A 5 -55.58 -78.21 3.27
C ALA A 5 -54.82 -77.09 2.51
N ALA A 6 -55.44 -75.91 2.40
CA ALA A 6 -54.80 -74.68 1.94
C ALA A 6 -54.74 -73.68 3.11
N ARG A 7 -53.51 -73.23 3.44
CA ARG A 7 -53.22 -72.14 4.37
C ARG A 7 -53.16 -70.83 3.58
N ALA A 8 -53.86 -69.79 4.03
CA ALA A 8 -53.67 -68.42 3.58
C ALA A 8 -52.58 -67.73 4.44
N PRO A 9 -51.68 -66.91 3.88
CA PRO A 9 -50.63 -66.24 4.64
C PRO A 9 -51.13 -64.93 5.26
N ALA A 10 -50.81 -64.72 6.53
CA ALA A 10 -50.93 -63.43 7.20
C ALA A 10 -49.81 -62.49 6.72
N LEU A 11 -50.19 -61.37 6.12
CA LEU A 11 -49.28 -60.31 5.70
C LEU A 11 -48.81 -59.53 6.94
N ARG A 12 -47.59 -59.80 7.42
CA ARG A 12 -46.92 -58.96 8.42
C ARG A 12 -46.29 -57.76 7.70
N LEU A 13 -46.85 -56.57 7.88
CA LEU A 13 -46.15 -55.33 7.58
C LEU A 13 -44.97 -55.18 8.54
N LEU A 14 -43.75 -55.39 8.05
CA LEU A 14 -42.53 -54.90 8.68
C LEU A 14 -42.39 -53.42 8.32
N ALA A 15 -42.76 -52.54 9.26
CA ALA A 15 -42.37 -51.14 9.19
C ALA A 15 -40.85 -51.05 9.44
N LEU A 16 -40.07 -51.00 8.37
CA LEU A 16 -38.69 -50.49 8.44
C LEU A 16 -38.78 -48.99 8.73
N GLY A 17 -38.71 -48.63 10.02
CA GLY A 17 -38.35 -47.28 10.41
C GLY A 17 -36.91 -47.03 10.01
N ALA A 18 -36.71 -46.48 8.80
CA ALA A 18 -35.46 -45.84 8.46
C ALA A 18 -35.32 -44.63 9.39
N LEU A 19 -34.55 -44.79 10.47
CA LEU A 19 -33.94 -43.67 11.17
C LEU A 19 -33.03 -42.97 10.15
N LEU A 20 -33.60 -41.99 9.45
CA LEU A 20 -32.85 -40.94 8.80
C LEU A 20 -32.14 -40.19 9.92
N TRP A 21 -30.95 -40.64 10.29
CA TRP A 21 -29.99 -39.78 10.95
C TRP A 21 -29.79 -38.59 10.01
N PRO A 22 -30.04 -37.33 10.44
CA PRO A 22 -29.63 -36.21 9.63
C PRO A 22 -28.13 -36.36 9.45
N ALA A 23 -27.67 -36.35 8.20
CA ALA A 23 -26.25 -36.14 7.94
C ALA A 23 -25.87 -34.86 8.68
N ALA A 24 -24.96 -34.98 9.65
CA ALA A 24 -24.37 -33.85 10.37
C ALA A 24 -24.01 -32.77 9.35
N GLY A 25 -24.75 -31.65 9.36
CA GLY A 25 -24.70 -30.68 8.28
C GLY A 25 -23.42 -29.86 8.36
N ALA A 26 -22.67 -29.78 7.25
CA ALA A 26 -21.56 -28.84 7.13
C ALA A 26 -22.05 -27.41 7.41
N TRP A 27 -21.27 -26.63 8.15
CA TRP A 27 -21.56 -25.23 8.44
C TRP A 27 -20.77 -24.34 7.50
N GLU A 28 -21.47 -23.55 6.69
CA GLU A 28 -20.85 -22.67 5.70
C GLU A 28 -20.74 -21.24 6.23
N LEU A 29 -19.56 -20.64 6.08
CA LEU A 29 -19.25 -19.25 6.36
C LEU A 29 -18.85 -18.52 5.08
N THR A 30 -19.45 -17.35 4.85
CA THR A 30 -18.99 -16.40 3.83
C THR A 30 -18.11 -15.33 4.48
N ILE A 31 -16.84 -15.29 4.11
CA ILE A 31 -15.89 -14.25 4.51
C ILE A 31 -15.82 -13.22 3.38
N LEU A 32 -16.32 -12.02 3.68
CA LEU A 32 -16.09 -10.81 2.91
C LEU A 32 -14.86 -10.10 3.47
N HIS A 33 -13.95 -9.66 2.62
CA HIS A 33 -12.76 -8.96 3.11
C HIS A 33 -12.26 -7.85 2.20
N THR A 34 -11.64 -6.86 2.85
CA THR A 34 -10.87 -5.78 2.22
C THR A 34 -9.51 -5.67 2.90
N ASN A 35 -8.55 -5.12 2.18
CA ASN A 35 -7.21 -4.80 2.67
C ASN A 35 -6.67 -3.63 1.84
N ASP A 36 -5.79 -2.82 2.42
CA ASP A 36 -5.02 -1.78 1.72
C ASP A 36 -5.93 -0.80 0.94
N VAL A 37 -7.07 -0.43 1.54
CA VAL A 37 -8.05 0.47 0.91
C VAL A 37 -7.47 1.86 0.70
N HIS A 38 -6.53 2.29 1.56
CA HIS A 38 -5.78 3.53 1.45
C HIS A 38 -6.66 4.74 1.09
N SER A 39 -7.65 4.99 1.94
CA SER A 39 -8.50 6.19 1.88
C SER A 39 -9.22 6.40 0.53
N ARG A 40 -9.44 5.33 -0.26
CA ARG A 40 -10.25 5.35 -1.49
C ARG A 40 -11.76 5.31 -1.18
N LEU A 41 -12.23 6.32 -0.46
CA LEU A 41 -13.64 6.46 -0.06
C LEU A 41 -14.54 6.64 -1.29
N GLU A 42 -14.12 7.51 -2.21
CA GLU A 42 -14.78 7.70 -3.50
C GLU A 42 -14.38 6.61 -4.50
N GLN A 43 -15.24 6.37 -5.49
CA GLN A 43 -14.87 5.53 -6.64
C GLN A 43 -13.65 6.09 -7.38
N THR A 44 -12.84 5.20 -7.93
CA THR A 44 -11.56 5.51 -8.58
C THR A 44 -11.60 5.17 -10.07
N SER A 45 -10.56 5.59 -10.80
CA SER A 45 -10.28 5.06 -12.14
C SER A 45 -9.89 3.58 -12.06
N ALA A 46 -9.79 2.91 -13.21
CA ALA A 46 -9.35 1.51 -13.26
C ALA A 46 -7.95 1.27 -12.64
N ASP A 47 -7.11 2.31 -12.58
CA ASP A 47 -5.75 2.27 -12.04
C ASP A 47 -5.70 2.92 -10.63
N SER A 48 -6.83 3.00 -9.94
CA SER A 48 -6.99 3.50 -8.56
C SER A 48 -6.64 4.98 -8.33
N SER A 49 -6.49 5.75 -9.40
CA SER A 49 -6.36 7.21 -9.39
C SER A 49 -7.73 7.90 -9.40
N LYS A 50 -7.76 9.24 -9.50
CA LYS A 50 -9.01 10.01 -9.53
C LYS A 50 -9.93 9.55 -10.67
N CYS A 51 -11.17 9.22 -10.33
CA CYS A 51 -12.21 8.93 -11.32
C CYS A 51 -12.52 10.18 -12.17
N VAL A 52 -12.43 10.04 -13.50
CA VAL A 52 -12.79 11.10 -14.47
C VAL A 52 -14.03 10.70 -15.28
N ASN A 53 -14.06 9.47 -15.80
CA ASN A 53 -15.20 8.93 -16.52
C ASN A 53 -15.97 7.93 -15.63
N ALA A 54 -17.08 8.39 -15.04
CA ALA A 54 -17.88 7.62 -14.09
C ALA A 54 -18.32 6.23 -14.61
N SER A 55 -18.50 6.05 -15.92
CA SER A 55 -18.89 4.76 -16.52
C SER A 55 -17.82 3.68 -16.42
N LEU A 56 -16.56 4.07 -16.24
CA LEU A 56 -15.40 3.19 -16.12
C LEU A 56 -14.83 3.13 -14.70
N CYS A 57 -15.47 3.82 -13.76
CA CYS A 57 -14.96 3.90 -12.39
C CYS A 57 -15.30 2.64 -11.59
N VAL A 58 -14.42 2.36 -10.64
CA VAL A 58 -14.43 1.15 -9.82
C VAL A 58 -14.33 1.50 -8.33
N GLY A 59 -14.62 0.55 -7.46
CA GLY A 59 -14.47 0.68 -6.01
C GLY A 59 -15.34 1.75 -5.38
N GLY A 60 -14.83 2.35 -4.29
CA GLY A 60 -15.53 3.33 -3.46
C GLY A 60 -16.52 2.69 -2.48
N VAL A 61 -16.62 3.25 -1.27
CA VAL A 61 -17.39 2.65 -0.16
C VAL A 61 -18.89 2.57 -0.45
N ALA A 62 -19.43 3.46 -1.30
CA ALA A 62 -20.83 3.41 -1.72
C ALA A 62 -21.14 2.16 -2.57
N ARG A 63 -20.24 1.78 -3.48
CA ARG A 63 -20.40 0.56 -4.30
C ARG A 63 -20.16 -0.70 -3.50
N LEU A 64 -19.15 -0.65 -2.62
CA LEU A 64 -18.87 -1.70 -1.65
C LEU A 64 -20.11 -1.99 -0.79
N SER A 65 -20.76 -0.96 -0.22
CA SER A 65 -22.00 -1.07 0.55
C SER A 65 -23.10 -1.83 -0.21
N THR A 66 -23.32 -1.51 -1.48
CA THR A 66 -24.30 -2.23 -2.32
C THR A 66 -23.98 -3.72 -2.39
N LYS A 67 -22.73 -4.09 -2.70
CA LYS A 67 -22.35 -5.50 -2.85
C LYS A 67 -22.39 -6.25 -1.53
N VAL A 68 -21.88 -5.67 -0.45
CA VAL A 68 -21.95 -6.26 0.90
C VAL A 68 -23.40 -6.53 1.31
N ARG A 69 -24.31 -5.57 1.12
CA ARG A 69 -25.74 -5.75 1.46
C ARG A 69 -26.43 -6.78 0.59
N GLN A 70 -26.06 -6.91 -0.69
CA GLN A 70 -26.57 -7.99 -1.54
C GLN A 70 -26.18 -9.36 -0.99
N ILE A 71 -24.92 -9.52 -0.60
CA ILE A 71 -24.41 -10.80 -0.10
C ILE A 71 -25.00 -11.14 1.27
N ARG A 72 -25.05 -10.18 2.20
CA ARG A 72 -25.68 -10.37 3.53
C ARG A 72 -27.17 -10.75 3.47
N ARG A 73 -27.87 -10.44 2.38
CA ARG A 73 -29.26 -10.87 2.16
C ARG A 73 -29.36 -12.28 1.57
N ALA A 74 -28.33 -12.72 0.86
CA ALA A 74 -28.31 -13.99 0.16
C ALA A 74 -27.70 -15.12 1.01
N GLU A 75 -26.71 -14.80 1.84
CA GLU A 75 -25.93 -15.77 2.62
C GLU A 75 -26.28 -15.66 4.12
N PRO A 76 -26.48 -16.78 4.83
CA PRO A 76 -26.94 -16.76 6.23
C PRO A 76 -25.86 -16.40 7.25
N HIS A 77 -24.59 -16.73 6.94
CA HIS A 77 -23.45 -16.55 7.84
C HIS A 77 -22.38 -15.74 7.14
N VAL A 78 -22.29 -14.46 7.46
CA VAL A 78 -21.38 -13.53 6.78
C VAL A 78 -20.55 -12.77 7.81
N LEU A 79 -19.24 -12.71 7.59
CA LEU A 79 -18.34 -11.78 8.26
C LEU A 79 -17.74 -10.83 7.22
N LEU A 80 -17.72 -9.54 7.52
CA LEU A 80 -17.01 -8.51 6.76
C LEU A 80 -15.77 -8.07 7.57
N LEU A 81 -14.61 -8.41 7.07
CA LEU A 81 -13.32 -8.22 7.74
C LEU A 81 -12.46 -7.22 6.98
N ASP A 82 -11.64 -6.46 7.70
CA ASP A 82 -10.61 -5.62 7.11
C ASP A 82 -9.22 -6.00 7.62
N ALA A 83 -8.27 -6.17 6.71
CA ALA A 83 -6.92 -6.60 7.05
C ALA A 83 -5.93 -5.42 7.22
N GLY A 84 -6.41 -4.19 7.45
CA GLY A 84 -5.57 -3.03 7.74
C GLY A 84 -5.29 -2.14 6.53
N ASP A 85 -4.63 -1.01 6.81
CA ASP A 85 -4.30 0.05 5.85
C ASP A 85 -5.52 0.70 5.18
N GLN A 86 -6.49 1.06 6.02
CA GLN A 86 -7.54 2.01 5.65
C GLN A 86 -7.02 3.44 5.65
N TYR A 87 -6.10 3.73 6.57
CA TYR A 87 -5.42 5.03 6.69
C TYR A 87 -4.51 5.30 5.48
N GLN A 88 -4.14 6.57 5.33
CA GLN A 88 -3.28 7.08 4.28
C GLN A 88 -3.86 6.98 2.85
N GLY A 89 -3.34 7.77 1.92
CA GLY A 89 -3.49 7.50 0.50
C GLY A 89 -4.29 8.52 -0.31
N THR A 90 -5.16 9.33 0.29
CA THR A 90 -5.84 10.45 -0.38
C THR A 90 -5.98 11.69 0.52
N ILE A 91 -6.46 12.79 -0.06
CA ILE A 91 -6.83 14.02 0.68
C ILE A 91 -7.91 13.76 1.76
N TRP A 92 -8.71 12.70 1.63
CA TRP A 92 -9.69 12.32 2.65
C TRP A 92 -8.99 12.11 4.00
N PHE A 93 -7.94 11.29 4.03
CA PHE A 93 -7.14 11.08 5.23
C PHE A 93 -6.43 12.34 5.72
N THR A 94 -5.92 13.17 4.80
CA THR A 94 -5.25 14.44 5.17
C THR A 94 -6.18 15.36 5.97
N VAL A 95 -7.44 15.46 5.54
CA VAL A 95 -8.44 16.37 6.13
C VAL A 95 -9.17 15.76 7.33
N TYR A 96 -9.48 14.47 7.27
CA TYR A 96 -10.33 13.79 8.26
C TYR A 96 -9.57 12.91 9.24
N LYS A 97 -8.30 12.59 8.94
CA LYS A 97 -7.35 11.94 9.85
C LYS A 97 -7.86 10.63 10.43
N GLY A 98 -8.66 9.87 9.68
CA GLY A 98 -9.22 8.58 10.08
C GLY A 98 -10.67 8.64 10.56
N ALA A 99 -11.26 9.82 10.75
CA ALA A 99 -12.66 9.95 11.15
C ALA A 99 -13.60 9.43 10.04
N GLU A 100 -13.20 9.62 8.80
CA GLU A 100 -13.87 9.06 7.62
C GLU A 100 -13.85 7.53 7.64
N VAL A 101 -12.73 6.92 8.07
CA VAL A 101 -12.58 5.47 8.15
C VAL A 101 -13.55 4.91 9.18
N ALA A 102 -13.51 5.41 10.42
CA ALA A 102 -14.43 4.98 11.48
C ALA A 102 -15.90 5.13 11.05
N HIS A 103 -16.26 6.28 10.46
CA HIS A 103 -17.62 6.56 10.03
C HIS A 103 -18.14 5.61 8.95
N PHE A 104 -17.39 5.43 7.86
CA PHE A 104 -17.86 4.61 6.74
C PHE A 104 -17.76 3.11 7.04
N MET A 105 -16.73 2.65 7.76
CA MET A 105 -16.67 1.25 8.20
C MET A 105 -17.81 0.91 9.17
N ASN A 106 -18.15 1.81 10.08
CA ASN A 106 -19.33 1.65 10.95
C ASN A 106 -20.62 1.55 10.13
N SER A 107 -20.76 2.36 9.08
CA SER A 107 -21.95 2.40 8.23
C SER A 107 -22.09 1.14 7.35
N LEU A 108 -20.96 0.56 6.92
CA LEU A 108 -20.93 -0.72 6.20
C LEU A 108 -21.09 -1.92 7.16
N GLY A 109 -20.93 -1.69 8.46
CA GLY A 109 -21.04 -2.69 9.51
C GLY A 109 -19.93 -3.73 9.41
N TYR A 110 -18.66 -3.32 9.39
CA TYR A 110 -17.55 -4.27 9.53
C TYR A 110 -17.66 -5.05 10.84
N ASP A 111 -17.23 -6.31 10.81
CA ASP A 111 -17.29 -7.24 11.94
C ASP A 111 -15.97 -7.28 12.72
N ALA A 112 -14.83 -7.04 12.07
CA ALA A 112 -13.53 -6.81 12.70
C ALA A 112 -12.55 -6.13 11.73
N MET A 113 -11.54 -5.48 12.29
CA MET A 113 -10.40 -4.91 11.54
C MET A 113 -9.10 -5.31 12.23
N ALA A 114 -8.08 -5.73 11.48
CA ALA A 114 -6.71 -5.78 11.98
C ALA A 114 -6.00 -4.45 11.74
N LEU A 115 -5.07 -4.06 12.62
CA LEU A 115 -4.23 -2.88 12.39
C LEU A 115 -3.18 -3.17 11.32
N GLY A 116 -3.08 -2.31 10.32
CA GLY A 116 -1.97 -2.20 9.38
C GLY A 116 -0.90 -1.23 9.85
N ASN A 117 0.13 -1.04 9.03
CA ASN A 117 1.20 -0.10 9.37
C ASN A 117 0.74 1.36 9.23
N HIS A 118 -0.07 1.70 8.24
CA HIS A 118 -0.48 3.09 7.98
C HIS A 118 -1.47 3.63 9.02
N GLU A 119 -2.11 2.76 9.81
CA GLU A 119 -2.88 3.19 10.98
C GLU A 119 -2.04 3.96 12.02
N PHE A 120 -0.71 3.85 11.97
CA PHE A 120 0.22 4.54 12.86
C PHE A 120 0.82 5.83 12.28
N ASP A 121 0.39 6.28 11.10
CA ASP A 121 1.03 7.41 10.39
C ASP A 121 0.95 8.72 11.17
N ASN A 122 -0.20 8.98 11.79
CA ASN A 122 -0.43 10.12 12.68
C ASN A 122 0.00 9.84 14.13
N GLY A 123 0.82 8.81 14.34
CA GLY A 123 1.21 8.33 15.66
C GLY A 123 0.09 7.65 16.43
N VAL A 124 0.42 7.14 17.62
CA VAL A 124 -0.55 6.42 18.47
C VAL A 124 -1.72 7.31 18.91
N GLU A 125 -1.49 8.61 19.06
CA GLU A 125 -2.57 9.56 19.38
C GLU A 125 -3.59 9.66 18.24
N GLY A 126 -3.13 9.76 16.99
CA GLY A 126 -3.99 9.79 15.81
C GLY A 126 -4.67 8.45 15.49
N LEU A 127 -4.13 7.34 16.01
CA LEU A 127 -4.80 6.04 15.98
C LEU A 127 -5.92 5.96 17.04
N ILE A 128 -5.61 6.35 18.29
CA ILE A 128 -6.59 6.35 19.39
C ILE A 128 -7.78 7.24 19.04
N ASP A 129 -7.50 8.45 18.56
CA ASP A 129 -8.50 9.44 18.18
C ASP A 129 -8.30 9.82 16.70
N PRO A 130 -9.18 9.36 15.80
CA PRO A 130 -10.55 8.91 16.08
C PRO A 130 -10.77 7.39 16.10
N LEU A 131 -9.94 6.58 15.43
CA LEU A 131 -10.34 5.22 15.03
C LEU A 131 -10.66 4.30 16.21
N LEU A 132 -9.77 4.18 17.18
CA LEU A 132 -9.99 3.23 18.29
C LEU A 132 -11.16 3.64 19.22
N LYS A 133 -11.51 4.92 19.26
CA LYS A 133 -12.64 5.42 20.06
C LYS A 133 -13.98 5.30 19.36
N GLU A 134 -14.01 5.52 18.04
CA GLU A 134 -15.25 5.67 17.27
C GLU A 134 -15.68 4.39 16.54
N ALA A 135 -14.77 3.43 16.34
CA ALA A 135 -15.10 2.15 15.71
C ALA A 135 -16.11 1.34 16.55
N LYS A 136 -17.15 0.82 15.90
CA LYS A 136 -18.21 -0.01 16.51
C LYS A 136 -17.93 -1.51 16.38
N PHE A 137 -16.73 -1.85 15.96
CA PHE A 137 -16.25 -3.21 15.73
C PHE A 137 -14.87 -3.39 16.40
N PRO A 138 -14.50 -4.62 16.77
CA PRO A 138 -13.19 -4.90 17.37
C PRO A 138 -12.05 -4.56 16.41
N ILE A 139 -11.04 -3.88 16.94
CA ILE A 139 -9.75 -3.65 16.29
C ILE A 139 -8.71 -4.59 16.89
N LEU A 140 -7.97 -5.29 16.04
CA LEU A 140 -7.21 -6.48 16.41
C LEU A 140 -5.72 -6.36 16.09
N SER A 141 -4.88 -6.78 17.05
CA SER A 141 -3.47 -7.09 16.83
C SER A 141 -2.91 -7.82 18.05
N ALA A 142 -2.43 -9.06 17.89
CA ALA A 142 -1.90 -9.88 18.97
C ALA A 142 -0.43 -9.59 19.27
N ASN A 143 0.34 -9.20 18.26
CA ASN A 143 1.78 -9.02 18.32
C ASN A 143 2.21 -7.58 18.66
N ILE A 144 1.28 -6.67 18.95
CA ILE A 144 1.61 -5.33 19.46
C ILE A 144 1.51 -5.32 20.99
N LYS A 145 2.62 -5.01 21.66
CA LYS A 145 2.68 -4.80 23.11
C LYS A 145 3.02 -3.34 23.42
N ALA A 146 2.15 -2.69 24.19
CA ALA A 146 2.40 -1.35 24.71
C ALA A 146 3.24 -1.40 26.00
N LYS A 147 4.13 -0.42 26.17
CA LYS A 147 5.01 -0.24 27.33
C LYS A 147 4.76 1.09 28.03
N GLY A 148 5.19 1.16 29.29
CA GLY A 148 5.14 2.39 30.09
C GLY A 148 3.72 2.92 30.28
N PRO A 149 3.54 4.25 30.43
CA PRO A 149 2.22 4.87 30.61
C PRO A 149 1.25 4.59 29.46
N LEU A 150 1.75 4.38 28.24
CA LEU A 150 0.94 4.08 27.06
C LEU A 150 0.16 2.78 27.22
N ALA A 151 0.71 1.79 27.95
CA ALA A 151 0.03 0.52 28.18
C ALA A 151 -1.35 0.70 28.82
N SER A 152 -1.45 1.57 29.83
CA SER A 152 -2.73 1.87 30.47
C SER A 152 -3.66 2.69 29.57
N GLN A 153 -3.12 3.58 28.74
CA GLN A 153 -3.90 4.45 27.85
C GLN A 153 -4.56 3.68 26.71
N ILE A 154 -3.88 2.68 26.14
CA ILE A 154 -4.37 1.92 24.98
C ILE A 154 -5.01 0.57 25.38
N SER A 155 -4.92 0.19 26.66
CA SER A 155 -5.51 -1.05 27.17
C SER A 155 -7.01 -1.13 26.88
N GLY A 156 -7.41 -2.20 26.17
CA GLY A 156 -8.80 -2.46 25.82
C GLY A 156 -9.32 -1.72 24.58
N LEU A 157 -8.52 -0.81 24.00
CA LEU A 157 -8.88 -0.11 22.76
C LEU A 157 -8.62 -0.95 21.50
N TYR A 158 -7.66 -1.88 21.56
CA TYR A 158 -7.51 -2.99 20.63
C TYR A 158 -7.36 -4.29 21.42
N SER A 159 -7.52 -5.43 20.75
CA SER A 159 -7.45 -6.76 21.39
C SER A 159 -6.60 -7.73 20.56
N PRO A 160 -5.98 -8.76 21.17
CA PRO A 160 -5.28 -9.78 20.40
C PRO A 160 -6.23 -10.59 19.51
N TYR A 161 -7.44 -10.86 19.99
CA TYR A 161 -8.47 -11.59 19.28
C TYR A 161 -9.88 -11.13 19.68
N LYS A 162 -10.89 -11.55 18.92
CA LYS A 162 -12.31 -11.49 19.28
C LYS A 162 -13.01 -12.80 18.94
N ILE A 163 -13.95 -13.22 19.77
CA ILE A 163 -14.88 -14.31 19.48
C ILE A 163 -16.20 -13.67 19.05
N LEU A 164 -16.64 -13.93 17.81
CA LEU A 164 -17.86 -13.37 17.24
C LEU A 164 -18.93 -14.45 17.07
N PRO A 165 -20.19 -14.18 17.48
CA PRO A 165 -21.30 -15.07 17.18
C PRO A 165 -21.68 -14.95 15.70
N VAL A 166 -21.85 -16.09 15.02
CA VAL A 166 -22.30 -16.16 13.63
C VAL A 166 -23.37 -17.24 13.51
N GLY A 167 -24.63 -16.84 13.41
CA GLY A 167 -25.75 -17.77 13.52
C GLY A 167 -25.78 -18.44 14.90
N ASN A 168 -25.76 -19.77 14.92
CA ASN A 168 -25.68 -20.58 16.14
C ASN A 168 -24.25 -20.98 16.54
N GLU A 169 -23.24 -20.55 15.78
CA GLU A 169 -21.83 -20.88 15.98
C GLU A 169 -21.04 -19.65 16.47
N VAL A 170 -19.77 -19.88 16.84
CA VAL A 170 -18.81 -18.82 17.13
C VAL A 170 -17.55 -18.96 16.26
N VAL A 171 -16.97 -17.83 15.87
CA VAL A 171 -15.72 -17.74 15.11
C VAL A 171 -14.72 -16.90 15.89
N GLY A 172 -13.54 -17.44 16.14
CA GLY A 172 -12.41 -16.71 16.71
C GLY A 172 -11.65 -15.97 15.61
N ILE A 173 -11.36 -14.70 15.80
CA ILE A 173 -10.56 -13.88 14.89
C ILE A 173 -9.36 -13.37 15.67
N VAL A 174 -8.15 -13.74 15.26
CA VAL A 174 -6.89 -13.31 15.89
C VAL A 174 -6.15 -12.33 14.96
N GLY A 175 -5.74 -11.19 15.51
CA GLY A 175 -5.13 -10.08 14.78
C GLY A 175 -3.60 -10.19 14.69
N TYR A 176 -2.99 -9.67 13.62
CA TYR A 176 -1.53 -9.44 13.55
C TYR A 176 -1.18 -8.24 12.67
N THR A 177 -0.04 -7.60 12.93
CA THR A 177 0.45 -6.41 12.23
C THR A 177 1.93 -6.57 11.91
N SER A 178 2.38 -6.09 10.75
CA SER A 178 3.77 -6.18 10.31
C SER A 178 4.76 -5.74 11.38
N LYS A 179 5.74 -6.61 11.65
CA LYS A 179 6.89 -6.30 12.51
C LYS A 179 7.70 -5.09 12.03
N GLU A 180 7.51 -4.68 10.78
CA GLU A 180 8.25 -3.61 10.12
C GLU A 180 7.61 -2.24 10.28
N THR A 181 6.42 -2.16 10.90
CA THR A 181 5.71 -0.91 11.19
C THR A 181 6.61 0.20 11.77
N PRO A 182 7.57 -0.05 12.68
CA PRO A 182 8.49 1.00 13.16
C PRO A 182 9.38 1.65 12.09
N PHE A 183 9.57 0.99 10.95
CA PHE A 183 10.33 1.49 9.80
C PHE A 183 9.43 2.08 8.71
N LEU A 184 8.15 1.72 8.69
CA LEU A 184 7.20 2.11 7.65
C LEU A 184 6.32 3.28 8.11
N SER A 185 6.04 3.39 9.40
CA SER A 185 5.13 4.38 9.97
C SER A 185 5.65 4.94 11.32
N ASN A 186 4.82 5.63 12.09
CA ASN A 186 5.22 6.40 13.27
C ASN A 186 4.65 5.85 14.61
N PRO A 187 4.82 4.56 14.97
CA PRO A 187 4.22 4.00 16.18
C PRO A 187 4.88 4.48 17.49
N GLY A 188 5.96 5.26 17.43
CA GLY A 188 6.75 5.68 18.59
C GLY A 188 7.60 4.55 19.19
N THR A 189 8.28 4.83 20.30
CA THR A 189 9.18 3.87 20.97
C THR A 189 8.50 3.02 22.05
N ASN A 190 7.22 3.31 22.36
CA ASN A 190 6.48 2.64 23.44
C ASN A 190 5.66 1.43 22.96
N LEU A 191 5.58 1.20 21.66
CA LEU A 191 4.97 0.01 21.08
C LEU A 191 6.06 -0.94 20.60
N VAL A 192 5.91 -2.22 20.93
CA VAL A 192 6.77 -3.31 20.43
C VAL A 192 5.95 -4.19 19.52
N PHE A 193 6.47 -4.41 18.32
CA PHE A 193 5.92 -5.34 17.34
C PHE A 193 6.72 -6.64 17.44
N GLU A 194 6.11 -7.64 18.05
CA GLU A 194 6.67 -8.97 18.23
C GLU A 194 6.59 -9.78 16.92
N ASP A 195 7.30 -10.91 16.86
CA ASP A 195 7.14 -11.89 15.78
C ASP A 195 5.68 -12.39 15.73
N GLU A 196 5.09 -12.36 14.55
CA GLU A 196 3.68 -12.68 14.33
C GLU A 196 3.36 -14.10 14.78
N ILE A 197 4.15 -15.09 14.37
CA ILE A 197 3.89 -16.51 14.65
C ILE A 197 4.02 -16.80 16.14
N ALA A 198 5.06 -16.26 16.77
CA ALA A 198 5.29 -16.41 18.21
C ALA A 198 4.18 -15.75 19.05
N ALA A 199 3.62 -14.63 18.59
CA ALA A 199 2.52 -13.94 19.27
C ALA A 199 1.15 -14.58 19.00
N LEU A 200 0.92 -15.12 17.79
CA LEU A 200 -0.35 -15.73 17.40
C LEU A 200 -0.59 -17.08 18.07
N GLN A 201 0.43 -17.96 18.12
CA GLN A 201 0.24 -19.34 18.59
C GLN A 201 -0.38 -19.42 20.00
N PRO A 202 0.07 -18.67 21.02
CA PRO A 202 -0.54 -18.71 22.34
C PRO A 202 -2.01 -18.25 22.36
N GLU A 203 -2.38 -17.27 21.54
CA GLU A 203 -3.75 -16.76 21.46
C GLU A 203 -4.68 -17.75 20.74
N VAL A 204 -4.18 -18.43 19.71
CA VAL A 204 -4.89 -19.53 19.03
C VAL A 204 -5.10 -20.72 19.97
N ASP A 205 -4.07 -21.10 20.72
CA ASP A 205 -4.18 -22.15 21.74
C ASP A 205 -5.22 -21.78 22.81
N LYS A 206 -5.20 -20.52 23.26
CA LYS A 206 -6.20 -19.99 24.21
C LYS A 206 -7.63 -20.07 23.65
N LEU A 207 -7.86 -19.67 22.39
CA LEU A 207 -9.17 -19.81 21.74
C LEU A 207 -9.68 -21.25 21.76
N LYS A 208 -8.81 -22.23 21.49
CA LYS A 208 -9.17 -23.66 21.59
C LYS A 208 -9.55 -24.09 23.00
N THR A 209 -8.84 -23.60 24.04
CA THR A 209 -9.21 -23.89 25.44
C THR A 209 -10.58 -23.30 25.83
N LEU A 210 -11.02 -22.26 25.12
CA LEU A 210 -12.34 -21.64 25.26
C LEU A 210 -13.41 -22.32 24.38
N ASN A 211 -13.11 -23.50 23.83
CA ASN A 211 -13.99 -24.29 22.96
C ASN A 211 -14.37 -23.56 21.66
N VAL A 212 -13.51 -22.68 21.16
CA VAL A 212 -13.62 -22.08 19.82
C VAL A 212 -12.84 -22.95 18.84
N ASN A 213 -13.54 -23.52 17.88
CA ASN A 213 -12.97 -24.50 16.94
C ASN A 213 -12.84 -23.99 15.50
N LYS A 214 -13.28 -22.76 15.21
CA LYS A 214 -13.15 -22.09 13.91
C LYS A 214 -12.37 -20.80 14.10
N ILE A 215 -11.16 -20.73 13.57
CA ILE A 215 -10.21 -19.63 13.84
C ILE A 215 -9.69 -19.00 12.55
N ILE A 216 -9.93 -17.69 12.40
CA ILE A 216 -9.41 -16.86 11.31
C ILE A 216 -8.22 -16.06 11.86
N ALA A 217 -7.07 -16.11 11.18
CA ALA A 217 -6.01 -15.12 11.36
C ALA A 217 -6.26 -13.96 10.39
N LEU A 218 -6.45 -12.76 10.92
CA LEU A 218 -6.71 -11.53 10.17
C LEU A 218 -5.56 -10.56 10.41
N GLY A 219 -4.86 -10.08 9.39
CA GLY A 219 -3.71 -9.20 9.66
C GLY A 219 -2.96 -8.67 8.46
N HIS A 220 -1.86 -7.98 8.76
CA HIS A 220 -1.22 -7.05 7.86
C HIS A 220 0.30 -7.20 7.82
N SER A 221 0.81 -8.35 7.38
CA SER A 221 2.26 -8.63 7.30
C SER A 221 2.74 -9.08 5.92
N GLY A 222 1.86 -9.09 4.92
CA GLY A 222 2.20 -9.46 3.55
C GLY A 222 2.09 -10.96 3.27
N PHE A 223 1.85 -11.26 2.00
CA PHE A 223 1.46 -12.61 1.55
C PHE A 223 2.47 -13.71 1.90
N GLU A 224 3.77 -13.41 1.94
CA GLU A 224 4.78 -14.39 2.39
C GLU A 224 4.64 -14.73 3.88
N MET A 225 4.38 -13.74 4.73
CA MET A 225 4.13 -13.98 6.16
C MET A 225 2.79 -14.69 6.36
N ASP A 226 1.75 -14.33 5.60
CA ASP A 226 0.45 -14.98 5.64
C ASP A 226 0.56 -16.48 5.36
N LYS A 227 1.38 -16.86 4.36
CA LYS A 227 1.68 -18.26 4.07
C LYS A 227 2.43 -18.96 5.21
N LEU A 228 3.38 -18.28 5.85
CA LEU A 228 4.09 -18.82 7.01
C LEU A 228 3.18 -18.97 8.23
N ILE A 229 2.24 -18.05 8.47
CA ILE A 229 1.23 -18.15 9.52
C ILE A 229 0.33 -19.35 9.26
N ALA A 230 -0.21 -19.48 8.05
CA ALA A 230 -1.02 -20.63 7.65
C ALA A 230 -0.27 -21.95 7.81
N GLN A 231 1.04 -21.95 7.54
CA GLN A 231 1.86 -23.13 7.67
C GLN A 231 2.11 -23.52 9.14
N LYS A 232 2.51 -22.55 9.97
CA LYS A 232 3.14 -22.81 11.27
C LYS A 232 2.21 -22.65 12.47
N VAL A 233 1.17 -21.80 12.38
CA VAL A 233 0.27 -21.52 13.52
C VAL A 233 -0.82 -22.59 13.60
N LYS A 234 -0.62 -23.55 14.52
CA LYS A 234 -1.48 -24.72 14.67
C LYS A 234 -2.87 -24.33 15.17
N GLY A 235 -3.89 -24.60 14.37
CA GLY A 235 -5.28 -24.27 14.69
C GLY A 235 -5.87 -23.09 13.95
N VAL A 236 -5.07 -22.36 13.17
CA VAL A 236 -5.62 -21.41 12.21
C VAL A 236 -6.25 -22.19 11.07
N ASP A 237 -7.48 -21.81 10.70
CA ASP A 237 -8.26 -22.45 9.64
C ASP A 237 -8.30 -21.63 8.35
N VAL A 238 -8.22 -20.30 8.46
CA VAL A 238 -8.18 -19.37 7.33
C VAL A 238 -7.23 -18.22 7.67
N VAL A 239 -6.44 -17.76 6.69
CA VAL A 239 -5.67 -16.52 6.79
C VAL A 239 -6.23 -15.49 5.82
N VAL A 240 -6.58 -14.32 6.35
CA VAL A 240 -7.01 -13.14 5.59
C VAL A 240 -5.96 -12.06 5.80
N GLY A 241 -5.25 -11.69 4.74
CA GLY A 241 -4.08 -10.82 4.79
C GLY A 241 -4.24 -9.48 4.06
N GLY A 242 -3.18 -8.66 4.12
CA GLY A 242 -3.00 -7.39 3.41
C GLY A 242 -1.51 -7.04 3.25
N HIS A 243 -1.17 -5.76 3.11
CA HIS A 243 0.18 -5.16 3.06
C HIS A 243 0.87 -5.21 1.70
N THR A 244 0.89 -6.39 1.09
CA THR A 244 1.63 -6.62 -0.18
C THR A 244 0.79 -6.33 -1.42
N ASN A 245 -0.45 -5.86 -1.25
CA ASN A 245 -1.40 -5.61 -2.33
C ASN A 245 -1.61 -6.83 -3.25
N THR A 246 -1.50 -8.04 -2.71
CA THR A 246 -1.46 -9.27 -3.51
C THR A 246 -2.81 -9.52 -4.15
N PHE A 247 -2.81 -9.69 -5.47
CA PHE A 247 -4.00 -10.09 -6.22
C PHE A 247 -3.98 -11.59 -6.46
N LEU A 248 -4.97 -12.29 -5.90
CA LEU A 248 -5.19 -13.72 -6.13
C LEU A 248 -6.48 -13.90 -6.93
N TYR A 249 -6.47 -14.80 -7.91
CA TYR A 249 -7.65 -15.09 -8.72
C TYR A 249 -7.63 -16.50 -9.28
N THR A 250 -8.77 -17.18 -9.26
CA THR A 250 -8.97 -18.48 -9.91
C THR A 250 -9.77 -18.31 -11.20
N GLY A 251 -9.12 -18.56 -12.33
CA GLY A 251 -9.69 -18.38 -13.67
C GLY A 251 -9.17 -17.12 -14.37
N ASN A 252 -9.99 -16.54 -15.26
CA ASN A 252 -9.60 -15.35 -16.01
C ASN A 252 -9.82 -14.08 -15.15
N PRO A 253 -8.77 -13.28 -14.87
CA PRO A 253 -8.92 -12.08 -14.07
C PRO A 253 -9.83 -11.04 -14.77
N PRO A 254 -10.69 -10.31 -14.02
CA PRO A 254 -11.72 -9.45 -14.60
C PRO A 254 -11.23 -8.03 -14.93
N SER A 255 -9.95 -7.72 -14.67
CA SER A 255 -9.33 -6.41 -14.94
C SER A 255 -7.84 -6.57 -15.26
N LYS A 256 -7.06 -5.49 -15.13
CA LYS A 256 -5.65 -5.43 -15.55
C LYS A 256 -4.69 -6.12 -14.57
N GLU A 257 -5.09 -6.31 -13.31
CA GLU A 257 -4.25 -6.93 -12.30
C GLU A 257 -3.92 -8.38 -12.69
N VAL A 258 -2.65 -8.75 -12.59
CA VAL A 258 -2.16 -10.09 -12.90
C VAL A 258 -2.15 -10.90 -11.61
N PRO A 259 -2.84 -12.05 -11.54
CA PRO A 259 -2.85 -12.86 -10.33
C PRO A 259 -1.46 -13.41 -9.99
N GLU A 260 -1.04 -13.28 -8.73
CA GLU A 260 0.17 -13.93 -8.20
C GLU A 260 -0.06 -15.41 -7.86
N GLY A 261 -1.33 -15.82 -7.75
CA GLY A 261 -1.73 -17.19 -7.45
C GLY A 261 -3.24 -17.38 -7.53
N GLN A 262 -3.67 -18.60 -7.25
CA GLN A 262 -5.08 -18.96 -7.16
C GLN A 262 -5.74 -18.32 -5.92
N TYR A 263 -7.05 -18.07 -6.02
CA TYR A 263 -7.88 -17.69 -4.89
C TYR A 263 -8.82 -18.84 -4.50
N PRO A 264 -8.83 -19.30 -3.23
CA PRO A 264 -7.80 -19.03 -2.22
C PRO A 264 -6.47 -19.70 -2.58
N PHE A 265 -5.36 -19.18 -2.05
CA PHE A 265 -4.08 -19.87 -2.12
C PHE A 265 -4.02 -20.93 -1.01
N ILE A 266 -3.82 -22.19 -1.37
CA ILE A 266 -3.86 -23.29 -0.41
C ILE A 266 -2.46 -23.58 0.15
N VAL A 267 -2.26 -23.33 1.43
CA VAL A 267 -1.07 -23.76 2.17
C VAL A 267 -1.32 -25.12 2.81
N THR A 268 -0.32 -25.99 2.76
CA THR A 268 -0.33 -27.21 3.58
C THR A 268 0.39 -26.91 4.87
N SER A 269 -0.33 -26.97 5.98
CA SER A 269 0.23 -26.68 7.30
C SER A 269 1.11 -27.81 7.83
N ASP A 270 1.95 -27.50 8.81
CA ASP A 270 2.85 -28.48 9.45
C ASP A 270 2.07 -29.59 10.18
N ASP A 271 0.79 -29.35 10.52
CA ASP A 271 -0.14 -30.35 11.06
C ASP A 271 -0.96 -31.09 9.98
N GLY A 272 -0.65 -30.87 8.70
CA GLY A 272 -1.19 -31.63 7.56
C GLY A 272 -2.53 -31.15 7.01
N ARG A 273 -3.09 -30.05 7.53
CA ARG A 273 -4.35 -29.45 7.03
C ARG A 273 -4.11 -28.59 5.79
N LYS A 274 -5.19 -28.28 5.07
CA LYS A 274 -5.21 -27.35 3.94
C LYS A 274 -5.81 -26.03 4.42
N VAL A 275 -4.98 -24.99 4.51
CA VAL A 275 -5.37 -23.68 5.03
C VAL A 275 -5.46 -22.68 3.87
N PRO A 276 -6.66 -22.16 3.53
CA PRO A 276 -6.80 -21.09 2.56
C PRO A 276 -6.21 -19.77 3.07
N VAL A 277 -5.40 -19.15 2.22
CA VAL A 277 -4.84 -17.81 2.38
C VAL A 277 -5.44 -16.90 1.31
N VAL A 278 -5.93 -15.73 1.71
CA VAL A 278 -6.56 -14.77 0.81
C VAL A 278 -6.08 -13.34 1.04
N GLN A 279 -5.95 -12.59 -0.05
CA GLN A 279 -5.86 -11.12 -0.11
C GLN A 279 -6.75 -10.64 -1.27
N ALA A 280 -7.10 -9.35 -1.29
CA ALA A 280 -8.03 -8.75 -2.25
C ALA A 280 -7.43 -7.54 -3.00
N TYR A 281 -6.17 -7.64 -3.45
CA TYR A 281 -5.45 -6.56 -4.11
C TYR A 281 -5.34 -5.34 -3.18
N ALA A 282 -5.96 -4.21 -3.52
CA ALA A 282 -5.89 -2.96 -2.78
C ALA A 282 -6.98 -1.97 -3.23
N PHE A 283 -6.99 -0.79 -2.60
CA PHE A 283 -7.68 0.42 -3.04
C PHE A 283 -9.21 0.34 -3.09
N GLY A 284 -9.78 -0.67 -2.42
CA GLY A 284 -11.21 -0.96 -2.47
C GLY A 284 -11.71 -1.26 -3.88
N LYS A 285 -10.84 -1.65 -4.83
CA LYS A 285 -11.23 -2.01 -6.20
C LYS A 285 -11.98 -3.34 -6.24
N TYR A 286 -11.64 -4.23 -5.32
CA TYR A 286 -12.25 -5.54 -5.16
C TYR A 286 -12.84 -5.71 -3.76
N LEU A 287 -13.88 -6.54 -3.68
CA LEU A 287 -14.34 -7.13 -2.42
C LEU A 287 -13.94 -8.60 -2.42
N GLY A 288 -13.06 -9.00 -1.51
CA GLY A 288 -12.75 -10.41 -1.29
C GLY A 288 -14.02 -11.18 -0.91
N TYR A 289 -14.22 -12.36 -1.51
CA TYR A 289 -15.36 -13.23 -1.25
C TYR A 289 -14.87 -14.67 -1.20
N LEU A 290 -14.90 -15.28 -0.01
CA LEU A 290 -14.53 -16.68 0.22
C LEU A 290 -15.65 -17.40 0.95
N LYS A 291 -16.16 -18.49 0.40
CA LYS A 291 -17.00 -19.44 1.12
C LYS A 291 -16.13 -20.53 1.70
N VAL A 292 -16.35 -20.87 2.97
CA VAL A 292 -15.63 -21.92 3.69
C VAL A 292 -16.63 -22.84 4.36
N GLU A 293 -16.56 -24.12 4.03
CA GLU A 293 -17.39 -25.16 4.66
C GLU A 293 -16.60 -25.82 5.78
N PHE A 294 -17.17 -25.84 6.97
CA PHE A 294 -16.61 -26.44 8.17
C PHE A 294 -17.37 -27.72 8.56
N ASP A 295 -16.65 -28.72 9.07
CA ASP A 295 -17.27 -29.83 9.80
C ASP A 295 -17.64 -29.41 11.24
N GLU A 296 -18.34 -30.28 11.98
CA GLU A 296 -18.74 -30.01 13.37
C GLU A 296 -17.54 -29.79 14.32
N LYS A 297 -16.35 -30.27 13.95
CA LYS A 297 -15.11 -30.10 14.72
C LYS A 297 -14.37 -28.81 14.32
N GLY A 298 -14.89 -28.04 13.37
CA GLY A 298 -14.29 -26.80 12.88
C GLY A 298 -13.17 -27.00 11.87
N ASN A 299 -13.00 -28.20 11.29
CA ASN A 299 -12.05 -28.38 10.19
C ASN A 299 -12.64 -27.89 8.88
N VAL A 300 -11.83 -27.22 8.06
CA VAL A 300 -12.19 -26.82 6.70
C VAL A 300 -12.32 -28.06 5.81
N ILE A 301 -13.52 -28.27 5.25
CA ILE A 301 -13.81 -29.33 4.27
C ILE A 301 -13.49 -28.81 2.87
N THR A 302 -14.06 -27.65 2.51
CA THR A 302 -13.84 -26.99 1.23
C THR A 302 -13.74 -25.48 1.42
N SER A 303 -13.03 -24.82 0.52
CA SER A 303 -13.02 -23.36 0.42
C SER A 303 -12.95 -22.94 -1.04
N HIS A 304 -13.80 -21.98 -1.43
CA HIS A 304 -13.88 -21.51 -2.81
C HIS A 304 -14.42 -20.09 -2.88
N GLY A 305 -14.07 -19.36 -3.94
CA GLY A 305 -14.50 -17.98 -4.13
C GLY A 305 -13.62 -17.25 -5.12
N ASN A 306 -13.77 -15.93 -5.20
CA ASN A 306 -12.92 -15.03 -5.96
C ASN A 306 -13.20 -13.58 -5.50
N PRO A 307 -12.21 -12.67 -5.58
CA PRO A 307 -12.47 -11.27 -5.34
C PRO A 307 -13.42 -10.70 -6.41
N ILE A 308 -14.45 -9.98 -5.96
CA ILE A 308 -15.49 -9.39 -6.80
C ILE A 308 -15.02 -8.01 -7.25
N LEU A 309 -14.84 -7.83 -8.56
CA LEU A 309 -14.52 -6.51 -9.13
C LEU A 309 -15.70 -5.55 -8.90
N LEU A 310 -15.46 -4.47 -8.16
CA LEU A 310 -16.45 -3.44 -7.88
C LEU A 310 -16.52 -2.42 -9.03
N ASN A 311 -16.98 -2.83 -10.22
CA ASN A 311 -17.12 -1.94 -11.37
C ASN A 311 -18.50 -1.24 -11.44
N SER A 312 -18.69 -0.43 -12.48
CA SER A 312 -19.92 0.32 -12.74
C SER A 312 -21.19 -0.52 -12.92
N SER A 313 -21.10 -1.84 -13.12
CA SER A 313 -22.29 -2.73 -13.13
C SER A 313 -22.96 -2.83 -11.76
N ILE A 314 -22.22 -2.56 -10.68
CA ILE A 314 -22.74 -2.50 -9.32
C ILE A 314 -23.04 -1.01 -9.03
N PRO A 315 -24.31 -0.64 -8.78
CA PRO A 315 -24.65 0.74 -8.49
C PRO A 315 -24.08 1.18 -7.13
N GLU A 316 -23.69 2.45 -7.03
CA GLU A 316 -23.36 3.06 -5.74
C GLU A 316 -24.62 3.13 -4.86
N ASP A 317 -24.49 2.80 -3.59
CA ASP A 317 -25.53 2.99 -2.57
C ASP A 317 -25.91 4.48 -2.47
N PRO A 318 -27.16 4.88 -2.77
CA PRO A 318 -27.55 6.28 -2.76
C PRO A 318 -27.37 6.97 -1.39
N THR A 319 -27.58 6.24 -0.29
CA THR A 319 -27.45 6.82 1.06
C THR A 319 -25.99 7.10 1.38
N ILE A 320 -25.12 6.12 1.17
CA ILE A 320 -23.67 6.29 1.39
C ILE A 320 -23.09 7.30 0.42
N LYS A 321 -23.54 7.33 -0.85
CA LYS A 321 -23.09 8.31 -1.83
C LYS A 321 -23.44 9.74 -1.43
N ALA A 322 -24.65 9.96 -0.94
CA ALA A 322 -25.06 11.28 -0.44
C ALA A 322 -24.20 11.70 0.75
N ASP A 323 -23.86 10.78 1.65
CA ASP A 323 -22.99 11.03 2.78
C ASP A 323 -21.56 11.38 2.34
N ILE A 324 -20.95 10.60 1.43
CA ILE A 324 -19.67 10.95 0.80
C ILE A 324 -19.70 12.38 0.24
N ASN A 325 -20.76 12.74 -0.50
CA ASN A 325 -20.86 14.08 -1.09
C ASN A 325 -20.91 15.18 -0.02
N ASN A 326 -21.55 14.94 1.13
CA ASN A 326 -21.60 15.91 2.24
C ASN A 326 -20.21 16.13 2.86
N TRP A 327 -19.45 15.05 3.07
CA TRP A 327 -18.09 15.15 3.59
C TRP A 327 -17.17 15.84 2.56
N ARG A 328 -17.31 15.52 1.28
CA ARG A 328 -16.48 16.08 0.21
C ARG A 328 -16.43 17.62 0.18
N VAL A 329 -17.49 18.31 0.59
CA VAL A 329 -17.52 19.78 0.66
C VAL A 329 -16.35 20.36 1.46
N LYS A 330 -15.92 19.70 2.55
CA LYS A 330 -14.78 20.16 3.34
C LYS A 330 -13.45 20.00 2.60
N LEU A 331 -13.33 18.97 1.74
CA LEU A 331 -12.14 18.72 0.93
C LEU A 331 -11.96 19.81 -0.13
N ASP A 332 -13.06 20.21 -0.77
CA ASP A 332 -13.03 21.28 -1.77
C ASP A 332 -12.53 22.60 -1.15
N ASN A 333 -12.99 22.93 0.07
CA ASN A 333 -12.51 24.08 0.82
C ASN A 333 -11.05 23.94 1.29
N TYR A 334 -10.59 22.72 1.60
CA TYR A 334 -9.21 22.48 2.01
C TYR A 334 -8.24 22.64 0.84
N SER A 335 -8.66 22.28 -0.37
CA SER A 335 -7.79 22.28 -1.55
C SER A 335 -7.22 23.67 -1.91
N THR A 336 -7.90 24.73 -1.48
CA THR A 336 -7.53 26.14 -1.70
C THR A 336 -6.83 26.78 -0.51
N GLN A 337 -6.68 26.06 0.61
CA GLN A 337 -5.99 26.59 1.80
C GLN A 337 -4.48 26.72 1.55
N GLU A 338 -3.90 27.78 2.14
CA GLU A 338 -2.45 27.97 2.15
C GLU A 338 -1.79 26.92 3.06
N LEU A 339 -0.94 26.09 2.47
CA LEU A 339 -0.10 25.11 3.17
C LEU A 339 1.17 25.76 3.71
N GLY A 340 1.71 26.73 2.97
CA GLY A 340 2.93 27.46 3.28
C GLY A 340 3.32 28.36 2.13
N LYS A 341 4.56 28.86 2.17
CA LYS A 341 5.08 29.78 1.16
C LYS A 341 6.43 29.33 0.60
N THR A 342 6.68 29.64 -0.66
CA THR A 342 8.02 29.65 -1.24
C THR A 342 8.51 31.07 -1.44
N ILE A 343 9.78 31.33 -1.14
CA ILE A 343 10.44 32.62 -1.44
C ILE A 343 11.34 32.54 -2.68
N VAL A 344 11.33 31.40 -3.37
CA VAL A 344 12.06 31.15 -4.62
C VAL A 344 11.12 30.52 -5.65
N TYR A 345 11.41 30.73 -6.93
CA TYR A 345 10.74 29.97 -7.99
C TYR A 345 11.00 28.48 -7.81
N LEU A 346 9.94 27.67 -7.77
CA LEU A 346 10.07 26.21 -7.74
C LEU A 346 10.05 25.69 -9.17
N ASP A 347 11.25 25.50 -9.73
CA ASP A 347 11.44 25.08 -11.12
C ASP A 347 11.13 23.60 -11.30
N GLY A 348 9.86 23.31 -11.59
CA GLY A 348 9.35 22.01 -12.01
C GLY A 348 9.20 21.87 -13.53
N THR A 349 9.90 22.70 -14.32
CA THR A 349 9.76 22.67 -15.78
C THR A 349 10.45 21.46 -16.41
N THR A 350 9.95 21.02 -17.55
CA THR A 350 10.58 19.91 -18.30
C THR A 350 12.01 20.21 -18.74
N GLN A 351 12.31 21.48 -19.06
CA GLN A 351 13.61 21.96 -19.54
C GLN A 351 14.69 21.91 -18.46
N SER A 352 14.29 21.90 -17.19
CA SER A 352 15.18 21.74 -16.05
C SER A 352 15.15 20.29 -15.57
N CYS A 353 14.01 19.82 -15.06
CA CYS A 353 13.95 18.54 -14.33
C CYS A 353 14.24 17.28 -15.18
N ARG A 354 14.25 17.38 -16.52
CA ARG A 354 14.60 16.25 -17.41
C ARG A 354 16.02 16.32 -17.97
N PHE A 355 16.77 17.36 -17.63
CA PHE A 355 18.09 17.63 -18.20
C PHE A 355 19.14 17.93 -17.13
N ARG A 356 18.76 18.47 -15.99
CA ARG A 356 19.69 18.86 -14.94
C ARG A 356 19.01 18.78 -13.59
N GLU A 357 19.79 19.02 -12.55
CA GLU A 357 19.25 19.25 -11.22
C GLU A 357 18.23 20.41 -11.24
N CYS A 358 17.05 20.17 -10.70
CA CYS A 358 16.02 21.19 -10.52
C CYS A 358 15.64 21.28 -9.04
N ASN A 359 15.41 22.50 -8.54
CA ASN A 359 15.14 22.70 -7.12
C ASN A 359 13.78 22.14 -6.67
N MET A 360 12.80 22.00 -7.57
CA MET A 360 11.57 21.26 -7.30
C MET A 360 11.85 19.77 -7.03
N GLY A 361 12.75 19.16 -7.81
CA GLY A 361 13.19 17.78 -7.60
C GLY A 361 13.88 17.60 -6.25
N ASN A 362 14.75 18.53 -5.89
CA ASN A 362 15.41 18.55 -4.59
C ASN A 362 14.39 18.66 -3.44
N LEU A 363 13.45 19.61 -3.53
CA LEU A 363 12.37 19.78 -2.56
C LEU A 363 11.58 18.49 -2.34
N ILE A 364 11.15 17.84 -3.42
CA ILE A 364 10.33 16.64 -3.32
C ILE A 364 11.14 15.50 -2.70
N CYS A 365 12.40 15.30 -3.10
CA CYS A 365 13.24 14.27 -2.50
C CYS A 365 13.58 14.56 -1.03
N ASP A 366 13.76 15.82 -0.66
CA ASP A 366 13.97 16.20 0.75
C ASP A 366 12.71 15.99 1.58
N ALA A 367 11.53 16.27 1.00
CA ALA A 367 10.25 15.93 1.62
C ALA A 367 10.08 14.41 1.79
N MET A 368 10.43 13.62 0.78
CA MET A 368 10.44 12.15 0.84
C MET A 368 11.31 11.64 1.97
N ILE A 369 12.55 12.13 2.08
CA ILE A 369 13.47 11.76 3.16
C ILE A 369 12.94 12.22 4.52
N ASN A 370 12.45 13.46 4.64
CA ASN A 370 11.90 13.99 5.89
C ASN A 370 10.73 13.17 6.41
N ASN A 371 9.84 12.76 5.50
CA ASN A 371 8.67 11.95 5.81
C ASN A 371 9.04 10.54 6.25
N ASN A 372 10.20 10.03 5.83
CA ASN A 372 10.72 8.70 6.20
C ASN A 372 11.80 8.76 7.29
N LEU A 373 11.85 9.86 8.07
CA LEU A 373 12.61 9.87 9.32
C LEU A 373 11.87 9.03 10.36
N ARG A 374 12.53 8.01 10.90
CA ARG A 374 12.04 7.14 11.97
C ARG A 374 12.97 7.22 13.16
N HIS A 375 12.65 6.47 14.22
CA HIS A 375 13.52 6.42 15.39
C HIS A 375 14.89 5.80 15.03
N PRO A 376 16.00 6.47 15.37
CA PRO A 376 17.34 5.91 15.15
C PRO A 376 17.55 4.67 16.02
N ASP A 377 18.39 3.76 15.54
CA ASP A 377 18.95 2.67 16.34
C ASP A 377 20.40 3.00 16.76
N GLU A 378 21.05 2.12 17.51
CA GLU A 378 22.43 2.36 17.99
C GLU A 378 23.46 2.48 16.85
N MET A 379 23.14 1.94 15.67
CA MET A 379 24.06 1.82 14.52
C MET A 379 23.78 2.87 13.44
N SER A 380 22.55 3.37 13.34
CA SER A 380 22.09 4.19 12.22
C SER A 380 21.33 5.43 12.69
N TRP A 381 21.67 6.59 12.11
CA TRP A 381 20.95 7.85 12.40
C TRP A 381 19.52 7.87 11.81
N ASN A 382 19.29 7.11 10.74
CA ASN A 382 17.99 6.76 10.20
C ASN A 382 18.12 5.48 9.36
N HIS A 383 17.02 4.77 9.13
CA HIS A 383 17.04 3.56 8.30
C HIS A 383 17.22 3.85 6.79
N VAL A 384 16.90 5.06 6.33
CA VAL A 384 17.01 5.47 4.93
C VAL A 384 17.53 6.89 4.80
N SER A 385 18.35 7.15 3.80
CA SER A 385 19.01 8.45 3.57
C SER A 385 18.86 8.96 2.15
N MET A 386 18.29 8.15 1.24
CA MET A 386 18.34 8.38 -0.20
C MET A 386 16.95 8.45 -0.83
N CYS A 387 16.84 9.32 -1.83
CA CYS A 387 15.69 9.45 -2.70
C CYS A 387 16.11 9.50 -4.17
N ILE A 388 15.32 8.87 -5.03
CA ILE A 388 15.35 9.10 -6.48
C ILE A 388 13.94 9.43 -6.98
N LEU A 389 13.83 10.37 -7.91
CA LEU A 389 12.57 10.83 -8.49
C LEU A 389 12.77 11.11 -9.98
N ASN A 390 12.02 10.43 -10.86
CA ASN A 390 12.10 10.70 -12.29
C ASN A 390 11.50 12.08 -12.62
N GLY A 391 12.21 12.88 -13.41
CA GLY A 391 11.78 14.22 -13.83
C GLY A 391 10.50 14.18 -14.68
N GLY A 392 10.15 13.04 -15.26
CA GLY A 392 8.85 12.77 -15.87
C GLY A 392 7.68 12.85 -14.90
N GLY A 393 7.90 12.56 -13.62
CA GLY A 393 6.91 12.64 -12.54
C GLY A 393 6.63 14.06 -12.04
N ILE A 394 7.53 15.01 -12.30
CA ILE A 394 7.34 16.44 -11.95
C ILE A 394 6.65 17.15 -13.12
N ARG A 395 5.44 17.65 -12.90
CA ARG A 395 4.53 18.05 -13.99
C ARG A 395 4.31 19.55 -14.15
N SER A 396 4.63 20.33 -13.12
CA SER A 396 4.44 21.78 -13.13
C SER A 396 5.49 22.47 -12.26
N PRO A 397 5.94 23.69 -12.60
CA PRO A 397 6.55 24.60 -11.64
C PRO A 397 5.50 25.23 -10.70
N ILE A 398 5.97 25.94 -9.68
CA ILE A 398 5.16 26.84 -8.84
C ILE A 398 5.85 28.21 -8.81
N ASP A 399 5.08 29.25 -9.16
CA ASP A 399 5.56 30.64 -9.24
C ASP A 399 5.42 31.33 -7.87
N GLU A 400 6.50 31.97 -7.42
CA GLU A 400 6.62 32.65 -6.13
C GLU A 400 5.99 34.05 -6.11
N ARG A 401 5.63 34.62 -7.26
CA ARG A 401 5.22 36.03 -7.39
C ARG A 401 3.81 36.30 -6.88
N ASN A 402 2.98 35.27 -6.73
CA ASN A 402 1.70 35.38 -6.03
C ASN A 402 1.89 35.25 -4.50
N ASN A 403 2.68 36.14 -3.91
CA ASN A 403 3.08 36.11 -2.49
C ASN A 403 3.72 34.79 -2.00
N GLY A 404 4.16 33.94 -2.93
CA GLY A 404 4.76 32.65 -2.63
C GLY A 404 3.78 31.59 -2.15
N THR A 405 2.47 31.85 -2.08
CA THR A 405 1.49 30.94 -1.48
C THR A 405 1.44 29.60 -2.23
N ILE A 406 1.49 28.50 -1.47
CA ILE A 406 1.36 27.14 -1.98
C ILE A 406 0.10 26.52 -1.41
N THR A 407 -0.77 26.01 -2.28
CA THR A 407 -2.00 25.28 -1.94
C THR A 407 -1.93 23.81 -2.36
N TRP A 408 -2.94 23.03 -1.97
CA TRP A 408 -3.08 21.66 -2.46
C TRP A 408 -3.22 21.60 -3.98
N GLU A 409 -3.97 22.53 -4.56
CA GLU A 409 -4.17 22.63 -6.01
C GLU A 409 -2.83 22.81 -6.75
N ASN A 410 -1.94 23.65 -6.21
CA ASN A 410 -0.61 23.80 -6.78
C ASN A 410 0.16 22.48 -6.75
N LEU A 411 0.14 21.76 -5.62
CA LEU A 411 0.84 20.47 -5.51
C LEU A 411 0.21 19.38 -6.39
N ALA A 412 -1.11 19.37 -6.55
CA ALA A 412 -1.80 18.47 -7.46
C ALA A 412 -1.43 18.72 -8.93
N ALA A 413 -1.09 19.96 -9.31
CA ALA A 413 -0.53 20.26 -10.62
C ALA A 413 0.91 19.73 -10.78
N VAL A 414 1.70 19.70 -9.70
CA VAL A 414 3.07 19.14 -9.70
C VAL A 414 3.05 17.61 -9.74
N LEU A 415 2.19 16.97 -8.95
CA LEU A 415 2.10 15.51 -8.73
C LEU A 415 0.66 15.00 -8.99
N PRO A 416 0.20 14.98 -10.26
CA PRO A 416 -1.21 14.76 -10.59
C PRO A 416 -1.65 13.28 -10.60
N PHE A 417 -0.72 12.35 -10.41
CA PHE A 417 -0.98 10.92 -10.62
C PHE A 417 -1.60 10.24 -9.40
N GLY A 418 -1.45 10.84 -8.20
CA GLY A 418 -1.96 10.29 -6.95
C GLY A 418 -1.29 8.97 -6.58
N GLY A 419 0.02 8.88 -6.84
CA GLY A 419 0.83 7.72 -6.47
C GLY A 419 1.36 7.85 -5.04
N THR A 420 2.23 6.92 -4.67
CA THR A 420 2.94 6.90 -3.39
C THR A 420 4.46 7.05 -3.59
N PHE A 421 5.15 7.47 -2.53
CA PHE A 421 6.61 7.39 -2.43
C PHE A 421 6.99 6.18 -1.58
N ASP A 422 7.41 5.12 -2.26
CA ASP A 422 7.64 3.78 -1.72
C ASP A 422 9.08 3.61 -1.23
N LEU A 423 9.27 2.63 -0.35
CA LEU A 423 10.59 2.22 0.13
C LEU A 423 11.00 0.92 -0.56
N VAL A 424 12.20 0.89 -1.15
CA VAL A 424 12.77 -0.35 -1.72
C VAL A 424 14.13 -0.67 -1.14
N GLN A 425 14.52 -1.94 -1.23
CA GLN A 425 15.90 -2.39 -1.01
C GLN A 425 16.54 -2.81 -2.34
N LEU A 426 17.63 -2.14 -2.71
CA LEU A 426 18.35 -2.36 -3.97
C LEU A 426 19.83 -2.61 -3.70
N LYS A 427 20.45 -3.50 -4.48
CA LYS A 427 21.90 -3.59 -4.53
C LYS A 427 22.48 -2.31 -5.15
N GLY A 428 23.68 -1.92 -4.73
CA GLY A 428 24.40 -0.79 -5.36
C GLY A 428 24.60 -1.00 -6.86
N SER A 429 24.80 -2.25 -7.32
CA SER A 429 24.84 -2.57 -8.74
C SER A 429 23.56 -2.19 -9.48
N THR A 430 22.39 -2.43 -8.87
CA THR A 430 21.08 -2.11 -9.44
C THR A 430 20.86 -0.60 -9.44
N LEU A 431 21.23 0.09 -8.36
CA LEU A 431 21.15 1.55 -8.29
C LEU A 431 22.05 2.21 -9.34
N LYS A 432 23.28 1.72 -9.54
CA LYS A 432 24.16 2.19 -10.62
C LYS A 432 23.53 1.98 -12.00
N LYS A 433 22.93 0.81 -12.27
CA LYS A 433 22.19 0.56 -13.54
C LYS A 433 21.04 1.56 -13.72
N ALA A 434 20.32 1.90 -12.66
CA ALA A 434 19.24 2.89 -12.71
C ALA A 434 19.78 4.29 -13.08
N PHE A 435 20.92 4.70 -12.50
CA PHE A 435 21.57 5.97 -12.88
C PHE A 435 22.13 5.96 -14.31
N GLU A 436 22.61 4.83 -14.81
CA GLU A 436 22.97 4.69 -16.24
C GLU A 436 21.76 4.81 -17.15
N HIS A 437 20.64 4.17 -16.78
CA HIS A 437 19.35 4.33 -17.46
C HIS A 437 18.84 5.77 -17.37
N SER A 438 19.16 6.50 -16.32
CA SER A 438 18.74 7.90 -16.17
C SER A 438 19.22 8.81 -17.30
N VAL A 439 20.37 8.48 -17.91
CA VAL A 439 21.01 9.29 -18.96
C VAL A 439 21.28 8.53 -20.26
N TYR A 440 20.74 7.32 -20.45
CA TYR A 440 21.10 6.49 -21.63
C TYR A 440 20.76 7.17 -22.98
N ARG A 441 19.63 7.88 -23.04
CA ARG A 441 19.18 8.66 -24.22
C ARG A 441 19.06 10.15 -23.92
N TYR A 442 19.88 10.65 -23.00
CA TYR A 442 19.91 12.05 -22.59
C TYR A 442 19.90 13.00 -23.79
N GLY A 443 19.11 14.08 -23.72
CA GLY A 443 18.91 15.05 -24.80
C GLY A 443 17.52 15.01 -25.46
N GLN A 444 16.72 13.98 -25.21
CA GLN A 444 15.41 13.76 -25.85
C GLN A 444 14.20 14.28 -25.05
N SER A 445 14.41 14.97 -23.92
CA SER A 445 13.35 15.47 -23.02
C SER A 445 12.42 14.36 -22.48
N THR A 446 12.94 13.13 -22.38
CA THR A 446 12.23 11.97 -21.86
C THR A 446 12.26 11.94 -20.32
N GLY A 447 11.35 11.17 -19.71
CA GLY A 447 11.02 11.28 -18.28
C GLY A 447 12.05 10.68 -17.31
N GLU A 448 12.94 9.81 -17.79
CA GLU A 448 13.78 8.96 -16.93
C GLU A 448 14.93 9.66 -16.18
N PHE A 449 15.21 10.93 -16.46
CA PHE A 449 16.25 11.66 -15.75
C PHE A 449 15.91 11.76 -14.25
N LEU A 450 16.82 11.34 -13.36
CA LEU A 450 16.56 11.21 -11.93
C LEU A 450 17.00 12.47 -11.20
N GLN A 451 16.04 13.15 -10.56
CA GLN A 451 16.27 14.04 -9.43
C GLN A 451 16.57 13.21 -8.19
N VAL A 452 17.29 13.78 -7.21
CA VAL A 452 17.85 12.99 -6.10
C VAL A 452 17.86 13.74 -4.77
N GLY A 453 17.90 12.97 -3.67
CA GLY A 453 18.25 13.44 -2.32
C GLY A 453 19.16 12.43 -1.64
N GLY A 454 20.15 12.91 -0.87
CA GLY A 454 21.17 12.06 -0.24
C GLY A 454 22.07 11.30 -1.21
N ILE A 455 22.12 11.72 -2.48
CA ILE A 455 22.96 11.15 -3.54
C ILE A 455 23.65 12.30 -4.28
N HIS A 456 24.94 12.16 -4.53
CA HIS A 456 25.70 13.01 -5.43
C HIS A 456 26.17 12.19 -6.64
N VAL A 457 25.71 12.56 -7.83
CA VAL A 457 26.06 11.87 -9.08
C VAL A 457 26.76 12.81 -10.05
N THR A 458 27.80 12.30 -10.70
CA THR A 458 28.49 12.98 -11.80
C THR A 458 28.42 12.12 -13.05
N TYR A 459 27.97 12.72 -14.15
CA TYR A 459 27.90 12.08 -15.45
C TYR A 459 28.98 12.60 -16.39
N ASP A 460 29.38 11.76 -17.35
CA ASP A 460 30.11 12.14 -18.55
C ASP A 460 29.33 11.65 -19.77
N LEU A 461 28.63 12.59 -20.42
CA LEU A 461 27.78 12.30 -21.58
C LEU A 461 28.56 11.98 -22.86
N SER A 462 29.88 12.22 -22.88
CA SER A 462 30.74 11.84 -24.01
C SER A 462 30.96 10.32 -24.09
N ARG A 463 30.72 9.61 -22.97
CA ARG A 463 30.81 8.16 -22.90
C ARG A 463 29.59 7.49 -23.51
N ASN A 464 29.77 6.22 -23.87
CA ASN A 464 28.70 5.40 -24.43
C ASN A 464 27.56 5.20 -23.40
N PRO A 465 26.28 5.13 -23.83
CA PRO A 465 25.17 4.77 -22.95
C PRO A 465 25.47 3.47 -22.17
N GLY A 466 25.18 3.47 -20.87
CA GLY A 466 25.51 2.34 -19.98
C GLY A 466 26.86 2.46 -19.26
N ASP A 467 27.66 3.49 -19.59
CA ASP A 467 28.94 3.80 -18.95
C ASP A 467 29.14 5.31 -18.80
N ARG A 468 28.06 6.05 -18.48
CA ARG A 468 28.06 7.51 -18.34
C ARG A 468 28.20 7.98 -16.90
N VAL A 469 27.98 7.12 -15.91
CA VAL A 469 28.13 7.46 -14.48
C VAL A 469 29.61 7.38 -14.10
N VAL A 470 30.26 8.54 -13.93
CA VAL A 470 31.68 8.61 -13.55
C VAL A 470 31.89 8.67 -12.03
N LYS A 471 30.90 9.18 -11.30
CA LYS A 471 30.92 9.24 -9.83
C LYS A 471 29.51 9.10 -9.28
N LEU A 472 29.36 8.32 -8.22
CA LEU A 472 28.09 8.12 -7.53
C LEU A 472 28.37 7.91 -6.04
N ASP A 473 28.21 8.99 -5.26
CA ASP A 473 28.34 8.97 -3.81
C ASP A 473 26.96 9.00 -3.17
N VAL A 474 26.80 8.30 -2.06
CA VAL A 474 25.55 8.17 -1.31
C VAL A 474 25.75 8.50 0.16
N LEU A 475 24.71 9.04 0.80
CA LEU A 475 24.77 9.42 2.21
C LEU A 475 24.70 8.18 3.10
N CYS A 476 25.72 7.95 3.95
CA CYS A 476 25.76 6.79 4.85
C CYS A 476 24.56 6.78 5.81
N THR A 477 24.02 5.60 6.14
CA THR A 477 23.01 5.40 7.20
C THR A 477 23.65 4.87 8.47
N GLN A 478 24.56 3.89 8.36
CA GLN A 478 25.30 3.27 9.47
C GLN A 478 26.45 4.15 9.97
N CYS A 479 26.14 5.38 10.34
CA CYS A 479 27.09 6.38 10.77
C CYS A 479 26.40 7.36 11.73
N ARG A 480 27.15 7.95 12.67
CA ARG A 480 26.60 8.94 13.61
C ARG A 480 26.46 10.33 13.00
N VAL A 481 27.36 10.67 12.08
CA VAL A 481 27.34 11.93 11.34
C VAL A 481 27.18 11.58 9.86
N PRO A 482 26.05 11.92 9.22
CA PRO A 482 25.82 11.61 7.82
C PRO A 482 26.90 12.24 6.94
N SER A 483 27.52 11.43 6.08
CA SER A 483 28.53 11.87 5.12
C SER A 483 28.42 11.07 3.83
N TYR A 484 28.90 11.66 2.74
CA TYR A 484 28.86 11.03 1.42
C TYR A 484 30.01 10.04 1.26
N GLU A 485 29.68 8.81 0.88
CA GLU A 485 30.63 7.75 0.60
C GLU A 485 30.38 7.17 -0.80
N PRO A 486 31.42 6.68 -1.50
CA PRO A 486 31.23 6.04 -2.80
C PRO A 486 30.28 4.84 -2.72
N LEU A 487 29.34 4.75 -3.65
CA LEU A 487 28.43 3.61 -3.76
C LEU A 487 29.21 2.31 -3.97
N ARG A 488 28.94 1.30 -3.15
CA ARG A 488 29.51 -0.05 -3.28
C ARG A 488 28.52 -0.97 -3.98
N THR A 489 28.96 -1.67 -5.03
CA THR A 489 28.04 -2.40 -5.91
C THR A 489 27.40 -3.64 -5.27
N ASP A 490 28.06 -4.22 -4.29
CA ASP A 490 27.68 -5.44 -3.57
C ASP A 490 26.83 -5.16 -2.31
N GLU A 491 26.86 -3.94 -1.79
CA GLU A 491 26.05 -3.53 -0.66
C GLU A 491 24.58 -3.30 -1.04
N VAL A 492 23.69 -3.42 -0.05
CA VAL A 492 22.25 -3.18 -0.18
C VAL A 492 21.90 -1.84 0.44
N TYR A 493 21.14 -1.05 -0.32
CA TYR A 493 20.72 0.29 0.05
C TYR A 493 19.20 0.37 0.09
N LYS A 494 18.69 1.10 1.08
CA LYS A 494 17.29 1.52 1.11
C LYS A 494 17.15 2.83 0.34
N VAL A 495 16.18 2.90 -0.58
CA VAL A 495 15.94 4.08 -1.42
C VAL A 495 14.45 4.38 -1.45
N ILE A 496 14.09 5.65 -1.31
CA ILE A 496 12.71 6.12 -1.45
C ILE A 496 12.49 6.54 -2.91
N LEU A 497 11.43 6.07 -3.55
CA LEU A 497 11.11 6.41 -4.93
C LEU A 497 9.61 6.35 -5.23
N PRO A 498 9.12 6.99 -6.30
CA PRO A 498 7.72 6.86 -6.69
C PRO A 498 7.34 5.41 -7.00
N SER A 499 6.14 4.98 -6.59
CA SER A 499 5.50 3.71 -6.98
C SER A 499 5.55 3.43 -8.50
N PHE A 500 5.50 4.48 -9.32
CA PHE A 500 5.70 4.39 -10.77
C PHE A 500 7.06 3.79 -11.15
N LEU A 501 8.14 4.17 -10.46
CA LEU A 501 9.46 3.59 -10.70
C LEU A 501 9.60 2.19 -10.10
N ALA A 502 9.00 1.94 -8.93
CA ALA A 502 8.99 0.61 -8.29
C ALA A 502 8.32 -0.44 -9.19
N SER A 503 7.26 -0.05 -9.90
CA SER A 503 6.56 -0.88 -10.88
C SER A 503 7.25 -0.97 -12.27
N GLY A 504 8.45 -0.40 -12.42
CA GLY A 504 9.26 -0.46 -13.64
C GLY A 504 8.90 0.59 -14.71
N GLY A 505 8.18 1.64 -14.33
CA GLY A 505 7.85 2.79 -15.19
C GLY A 505 9.09 3.48 -15.77
N ASP A 506 8.90 4.25 -16.85
CA ASP A 506 9.97 4.91 -17.62
C ASP A 506 11.12 3.98 -18.08
N GLY A 507 10.90 2.65 -18.07
CA GLY A 507 11.88 1.65 -18.47
C GLY A 507 12.82 1.21 -17.35
N PHE A 508 12.57 1.60 -16.10
CA PHE A 508 13.34 1.17 -14.92
C PHE A 508 13.04 -0.29 -14.50
N ARG A 509 13.07 -1.22 -15.46
CA ARG A 509 12.81 -2.65 -15.23
C ARG A 509 13.75 -3.26 -14.21
N MET A 510 15.00 -2.80 -14.16
CA MET A 510 15.98 -3.26 -13.17
C MET A 510 15.52 -3.00 -11.73
N ILE A 511 14.75 -1.95 -11.46
CA ILE A 511 14.19 -1.70 -10.13
C ILE A 511 13.15 -2.77 -9.82
N LYS A 512 12.17 -2.96 -10.71
CA LYS A 512 11.10 -3.96 -10.52
C LYS A 512 11.64 -5.40 -10.38
N GLU A 513 12.60 -5.76 -11.21
CA GLU A 513 13.08 -7.15 -11.35
C GLU A 513 14.16 -7.50 -10.31
N GLU A 514 14.97 -6.53 -9.86
CA GLU A 514 16.09 -6.77 -8.95
C GLU A 514 15.87 -6.21 -7.53
N ALA A 515 14.73 -5.59 -7.24
CA ALA A 515 14.36 -5.18 -5.89
C ALA A 515 14.31 -6.40 -4.95
N LEU A 516 15.04 -6.29 -3.84
CA LEU A 516 15.03 -7.32 -2.79
C LEU A 516 13.81 -7.18 -1.89
N LYS A 517 13.26 -5.98 -1.83
CA LYS A 517 12.08 -5.63 -1.05
C LYS A 517 11.42 -4.37 -1.61
N HIS A 518 10.10 -4.29 -1.50
CA HIS A 518 9.28 -3.13 -1.82
C HIS A 518 8.16 -3.03 -0.78
N ASP A 519 8.08 -1.88 -0.12
CA ASP A 519 7.02 -1.52 0.82
C ASP A 519 6.33 -0.25 0.27
N SER A 520 5.00 -0.29 0.16
CA SER A 520 4.22 0.89 -0.27
C SER A 520 4.33 1.99 0.78
N GLY A 521 4.50 3.23 0.35
CA GLY A 521 4.61 4.38 1.27
C GLY A 521 3.46 5.36 1.19
N ASP A 522 3.69 6.57 1.72
CA ASP A 522 2.67 7.61 1.79
C ASP A 522 2.34 8.25 0.44
N GLN A 523 1.15 8.85 0.33
CA GLN A 523 0.74 9.57 -0.89
C GLN A 523 1.70 10.72 -1.22
N ASP A 524 2.06 10.82 -2.49
CA ASP A 524 2.99 11.79 -3.06
C ASP A 524 2.71 13.26 -2.62
N ILE A 525 1.49 13.75 -2.81
CA ILE A 525 1.11 15.11 -2.41
C ILE A 525 1.07 15.25 -0.88
N ASN A 526 0.62 14.22 -0.14
CA ASN A 526 0.60 14.25 1.34
C ASN A 526 2.01 14.46 1.90
N VAL A 527 3.01 13.75 1.35
CA VAL A 527 4.43 13.89 1.75
C VAL A 527 4.93 15.32 1.52
N VAL A 528 4.73 15.87 0.31
CA VAL A 528 5.23 17.21 -0.02
C VAL A 528 4.48 18.29 0.75
N SER A 529 3.16 18.18 0.88
CA SER A 529 2.35 19.11 1.67
C SER A 529 2.72 19.10 3.15
N GLY A 530 2.96 17.92 3.74
CA GLY A 530 3.39 17.76 5.13
C GLY A 530 4.73 18.44 5.38
N TYR A 531 5.68 18.29 4.45
CA TYR A 531 6.97 19.00 4.50
C TYR A 531 6.80 20.52 4.43
N ILE A 532 5.98 21.03 3.51
CA ILE A 532 5.73 22.48 3.35
C ILE A 532 5.05 23.06 4.59
N LEU A 533 4.04 22.36 5.13
CA LEU A 533 3.36 22.73 6.38
C LEU A 533 4.33 22.83 7.56
N LYS A 534 5.29 21.91 7.64
CA LYS A 534 6.33 21.87 8.68
C LYS A 534 7.33 23.01 8.53
N MET A 535 7.82 23.25 7.31
CA MET A 535 8.83 24.28 7.05
C MET A 535 8.27 25.70 7.06
N ARG A 536 6.97 25.86 6.79
CA ARG A 536 6.25 27.14 6.61
C ARG A 536 6.72 27.97 5.43
N VAL A 537 8.02 28.24 5.33
CA VAL A 537 8.67 28.96 4.23
C VAL A 537 9.80 28.11 3.66
N ILE A 538 9.75 27.81 2.37
CA ILE A 538 10.74 26.98 1.68
C ILE A 538 11.58 27.78 0.66
N TYR A 539 12.81 27.34 0.46
CA TYR A 539 13.81 27.97 -0.42
C TYR A 539 14.80 26.94 -1.00
N PRO A 540 14.32 25.84 -1.62
CA PRO A 540 15.21 24.82 -2.17
C PRO A 540 16.12 25.42 -3.25
N ALA A 541 17.39 25.01 -3.26
CA ALA A 541 18.41 25.45 -4.20
C ALA A 541 18.81 24.32 -5.15
N VAL A 542 19.43 24.68 -6.27
CA VAL A 542 20.28 23.77 -7.04
C VAL A 542 21.67 23.82 -6.41
N GLU A 543 22.13 22.69 -5.88
CA GLU A 543 23.29 22.63 -4.99
C GLU A 543 24.40 21.66 -5.46
N GLY A 544 24.26 21.14 -6.68
CA GLY A 544 25.27 20.28 -7.29
C GLY A 544 25.12 18.82 -6.90
N ARG A 545 23.91 18.38 -6.55
CA ARG A 545 23.58 16.96 -6.39
C ARG A 545 23.78 16.18 -7.69
N ILE A 546 23.55 16.83 -8.83
CA ILE A 546 23.74 16.25 -10.15
C ILE A 546 24.68 17.13 -10.98
N GLN A 547 25.80 16.56 -11.41
CA GLN A 547 26.84 17.27 -12.15
C GLN A 547 27.13 16.60 -13.49
N PHE A 548 27.57 17.40 -14.47
CA PHE A 548 28.07 16.92 -15.75
C PHE A 548 29.53 17.34 -15.92
N SER A 549 30.40 16.39 -16.26
CA SER A 549 31.81 16.66 -16.52
C SER A 549 31.98 17.59 -17.72
N ALA A 550 32.88 18.57 -17.63
CA ALA A 550 33.09 19.63 -18.61
C ALA A 550 33.66 19.18 -19.99
N GLY A 551 33.71 17.87 -20.27
CA GLY A 551 34.30 17.29 -21.49
C GLY A 551 33.58 17.62 -22.80
N SER A 552 32.55 18.47 -22.79
CA SER A 552 31.61 18.64 -23.92
C SER A 552 31.28 20.09 -24.31
N GLN A 553 32.04 21.11 -23.88
CA GLN A 553 31.86 22.49 -24.37
C GLN A 553 32.94 23.04 -25.32
N CYS A 554 34.00 22.28 -25.67
CA CYS A 554 35.10 22.80 -26.49
C CYS A 554 35.10 22.41 -27.99
N HIS A 555 34.05 21.79 -28.53
CA HIS A 555 34.02 21.38 -29.95
C HIS A 555 32.93 22.04 -30.82
N GLY A 556 32.29 23.10 -30.33
CA GLY A 556 31.25 23.81 -31.08
C GLY A 556 31.31 25.32 -30.96
N SER A 557 32.46 25.96 -31.21
CA SER A 557 32.52 27.43 -31.46
C SER A 557 33.80 27.97 -32.12
N PHE A 558 34.80 27.15 -32.45
CA PHE A 558 35.99 27.66 -33.17
C PHE A 558 35.78 27.87 -34.68
N SER A 559 34.71 27.33 -35.27
CA SER A 559 34.44 27.49 -36.71
C SER A 559 33.72 28.79 -37.09
N LEU A 560 33.18 29.54 -36.12
CA LEU A 560 32.44 30.79 -36.38
C LEU A 560 33.32 32.05 -36.29
N LEU A 561 34.50 31.96 -35.69
CA LEU A 561 35.46 33.08 -35.62
C LEU A 561 36.32 33.23 -36.89
N PHE A 562 36.39 32.20 -37.74
CA PHE A 562 37.10 32.31 -39.03
C PHE A 562 36.23 32.82 -40.18
N LEU A 563 34.89 32.76 -40.05
CA LEU A 563 33.95 33.27 -41.06
C LEU A 563 33.66 34.76 -40.91
N SER A 564 33.87 35.36 -39.73
CA SER A 564 33.71 36.80 -39.52
C SER A 564 34.93 37.63 -39.95
N LEU A 565 36.13 37.05 -40.00
CA LEU A 565 37.33 37.76 -40.48
C LEU A 565 37.42 37.84 -42.02
N LEU A 566 36.81 36.92 -42.77
CA LEU A 566 36.84 36.96 -44.24
C LEU A 566 35.84 37.97 -44.85
N ALA A 567 34.76 38.28 -44.11
CA ALA A 567 33.72 39.20 -44.56
C ALA A 567 34.10 40.69 -44.41
N VAL A 568 35.09 41.02 -43.58
CA VAL A 568 35.54 42.41 -43.35
C VAL A 568 36.58 42.86 -44.39
N THR A 569 37.24 41.94 -45.09
CA THR A 569 38.23 42.28 -46.13
C THR A 569 37.65 42.53 -47.53
N ILE A 570 36.37 42.23 -47.79
CA ILE A 570 35.76 42.39 -49.12
C ILE A 570 34.91 43.69 -49.23
N ALA A 571 34.66 44.39 -48.12
CA ALA A 571 33.90 45.66 -48.13
C ALA A 571 34.75 46.93 -48.30
N LEU A 572 36.05 46.82 -48.59
CA LEU A 572 36.96 47.96 -48.80
C LEU A 572 37.47 48.13 -50.24
N TYR A 573 36.92 47.39 -51.20
CA TYR A 573 37.12 47.66 -52.63
C TYR A 573 35.79 47.49 -53.39
N HIS A 574 34.96 48.53 -53.34
CA HIS A 574 34.18 49.03 -54.49
C HIS A 574 33.56 50.38 -54.19
#